data_AF-A0AAU9DCJ9-F1
#
_entry.id   AF-A0AAU9DCJ9-F1
#
_cell.length_a   1.000
_cell.length_b   1.000
_cell.length_c   1.000
_cell.angle_alpha   90.00
_cell.angle_beta   90.00
_cell.angle_gamma   90.00
#
_symmetry.space_group_name_H-M   'P 1'
#
loop_
_entity.id
_entity.type
_entity.pdbx_description
1 polymer ?
#
loop_
_entity_poly.entity_id
_entity_poly.type
_entity_poly.pdbx_seq_one_letter_code
_entity_poly.pdbx_strand_id
1 'polypeptide(L)'
;MSASGIFEAVSEKLSRRFNFEYGQARAWGSFGYALVALLAGFLFPINPQLNFWVGSLFGVLLLLELVFWTPKQEKEADLADEEDSEEQTPKIKDMLGLLKIRDLWLIIIFIMFTNTFYTVFDQQMFPEFYTRLFATAELGQHMYGILNSVQVFCEALMMSLVPILMKKIGVRNALLLGVTVMFVRIGACGLFHNPVAISCIKMLHSIEVPLFSLPIFRYFTLHFDTKLSATLYMIGFQVASQVGQFLLSTPLGTLRDKVGYSNTFHVIALTVLIAGIYAFFVLKKDDQDVYGDPFIRS
;
A
#
# COMPACT_ATOMS: atom_id res chain seq x y z
N MET A 1 7.95 -6.71 1.54
CA MET A 1 6.70 -6.14 2.10
C MET A 1 6.03 -7.02 3.17
N SER A 2 6.30 -8.32 3.26
CA SER A 2 5.59 -9.25 4.16
C SER A 2 5.73 -8.97 5.67
N ALA A 3 6.75 -8.23 6.11
CA ALA A 3 6.95 -7.92 7.52
C ALA A 3 6.35 -6.57 7.96
N SER A 4 5.96 -5.68 7.03
CA SER A 4 5.48 -4.33 7.36
C SER A 4 4.24 -4.36 8.26
N GLY A 5 3.29 -5.24 7.97
CA GLY A 5 2.08 -5.37 8.79
C GLY A 5 2.34 -5.88 10.21
N ILE A 6 3.38 -6.71 10.38
CA ILE A 6 3.79 -7.21 11.70
C ILE A 6 4.44 -6.08 12.50
N PHE A 7 5.36 -5.32 11.88
CA PHE A 7 6.00 -4.17 12.52
C PHE A 7 5.01 -3.07 12.89
N GLU A 8 4.00 -2.81 12.06
CA GLU A 8 2.93 -1.86 12.38
C GLU A 8 2.12 -2.30 13.60
N ALA A 9 1.72 -3.58 13.66
CA ALA A 9 0.97 -4.12 14.79
C ALA A 9 1.79 -4.13 16.09
N VAL A 10 3.09 -4.48 16.02
CA VAL A 10 4.00 -4.43 17.17
C VAL A 10 4.22 -2.99 17.63
N SER A 11 4.44 -2.06 16.70
CA SER A 11 4.65 -0.64 17.03
C SER A 11 3.43 0.00 17.67
N GLU A 12 2.22 -0.36 17.23
CA GLU A 12 0.97 0.08 17.87
C GLU A 12 0.85 -0.45 19.31
N LYS A 13 1.18 -1.73 19.55
CA LYS A 13 1.19 -2.31 20.90
C LYS A 13 2.20 -1.60 21.81
N LEU A 14 3.44 -1.41 21.32
CA LEU A 14 4.48 -0.70 22.05
C LEU A 14 4.08 0.75 22.36
N SER A 15 3.37 1.43 21.45
CA SER A 15 2.91 2.81 21.66
C SER A 15 1.95 2.93 22.84
N ARG A 16 1.02 1.97 23.00
CA ARG A 16 0.09 1.92 24.13
C ARG A 16 0.79 1.57 25.43
N ARG A 17 1.80 0.71 25.36
CA ARG A 17 2.56 0.23 26.53
C ARG A 17 3.51 1.29 27.10
N PHE A 18 4.25 1.96 26.23
CA PHE A 18 5.27 2.95 26.60
C PHE A 18 4.76 4.40 26.51
N ASN A 19 3.46 4.58 26.27
CA ASN A 19 2.78 5.89 26.26
C ASN A 19 3.40 6.90 25.26
N PHE A 20 3.92 6.41 24.14
CA PHE A 20 4.37 7.26 23.03
C PHE A 20 3.34 7.31 21.92
N GLU A 21 3.31 8.39 21.15
CA GLU A 21 2.38 8.52 20.02
C GLU A 21 2.80 7.63 18.85
N TYR A 22 2.03 6.58 18.55
CA TYR A 22 2.22 5.71 17.37
C TYR A 22 2.39 6.52 16.07
N GLY A 23 1.63 7.61 15.94
CA GLY A 23 1.69 8.49 14.77
C GLY A 23 3.08 9.10 14.55
N GLN A 24 3.78 9.47 15.62
CA GLN A 24 5.14 10.01 15.53
C GLN A 24 6.15 8.92 15.16
N ALA A 25 6.06 7.74 15.77
CA ALA A 25 6.93 6.61 15.45
C ALA A 25 6.78 6.18 13.97
N ARG A 26 5.54 6.12 13.48
CA ARG A 26 5.25 5.82 12.07
C ARG A 26 5.80 6.90 11.13
N ALA A 27 5.68 8.18 11.50
CA ALA A 27 6.22 9.28 10.69
C ALA A 27 7.74 9.18 10.49
N TRP A 28 8.49 8.82 11.55
CA TRP A 28 9.93 8.56 11.45
C TRP A 28 10.25 7.35 10.55
N GLY A 29 9.46 6.28 10.62
CA GLY A 29 9.59 5.14 9.71
C GLY A 29 9.36 5.50 8.24
N SER A 30 8.33 6.31 7.95
CA SER A 30 8.08 6.82 6.60
C SER A 30 9.18 7.76 6.09
N PHE A 31 9.76 8.57 6.98
CA PHE A 31 10.90 9.43 6.64
C PHE A 31 12.16 8.61 6.30
N GLY A 32 12.47 7.59 7.12
CA GLY A 32 13.59 6.67 6.86
C GLY A 32 13.42 5.93 5.53
N TYR A 33 12.22 5.44 5.24
CA TYR A 33 11.89 4.83 3.95
C TYR A 33 12.11 5.79 2.78
N ALA A 34 11.64 7.03 2.88
CA ALA A 34 11.81 8.05 1.84
C ALA A 34 13.29 8.33 1.54
N LEU A 35 14.10 8.49 2.60
CA LEU A 35 15.52 8.79 2.50
C LEU A 35 16.28 7.63 1.86
N VAL A 36 16.04 6.39 2.32
CA VAL A 36 16.71 5.19 1.78
C VAL A 36 16.27 4.90 0.34
N ALA A 37 14.99 5.08 0.00
CA ALA A 37 14.50 4.89 -1.37
C ALA A 37 15.11 5.90 -2.35
N LEU A 38 15.31 7.15 -1.92
CA LEU A 38 15.98 8.18 -2.70
C LEU A 38 17.46 7.85 -2.90
N LEU A 39 18.17 7.49 -1.83
CA LEU A 39 19.58 7.06 -1.89
C LEU A 39 19.75 5.83 -2.78
N ALA A 40 18.89 4.83 -2.62
CA ALA A 40 18.87 3.63 -3.45
C ALA A 40 18.64 3.95 -4.93
N GLY A 41 17.86 5.00 -5.22
CA GLY A 41 17.63 5.50 -6.58
C GLY A 41 18.82 6.15 -7.24
N PHE A 42 19.64 6.87 -6.48
CA PHE A 42 20.89 7.44 -6.98
C PHE A 42 22.00 6.38 -7.08
N LEU A 43 22.00 5.39 -6.19
CA LEU A 43 22.97 4.29 -6.18
C LEU A 43 22.70 3.24 -7.27
N PHE A 44 21.43 3.01 -7.64
CA PHE A 44 21.05 2.02 -8.64
C PHE A 44 21.68 2.27 -10.03
N PRO A 45 21.71 3.51 -10.56
CA PRO A 45 22.47 3.91 -11.75
C PRO A 45 23.97 3.60 -11.71
N ILE A 46 24.59 3.70 -10.53
CA ILE A 46 26.04 3.58 -10.39
C ILE A 46 26.43 2.11 -10.36
N ASN A 47 25.82 1.35 -9.44
CA ASN A 47 25.97 -0.08 -9.35
C ASN A 47 24.82 -0.68 -8.52
N PRO A 48 23.95 -1.52 -9.11
CA PRO A 48 22.84 -2.16 -8.40
C PRO A 48 23.27 -2.98 -7.17
N GLN A 49 24.49 -3.53 -7.15
CA GLN A 49 25.02 -4.27 -6.00
C GLN A 49 25.25 -3.38 -4.78
N LEU A 50 25.47 -2.07 -4.96
CA LEU A 50 25.61 -1.13 -3.84
C LEU A 50 24.33 -1.05 -3.01
N ASN A 51 23.15 -1.15 -3.64
CA ASN A 51 21.89 -1.19 -2.91
C ASN A 51 21.80 -2.41 -1.98
N PHE A 52 22.32 -3.56 -2.42
CA PHE A 52 22.38 -4.74 -1.57
C PHE A 52 23.36 -4.55 -0.40
N TRP A 53 24.56 -4.02 -0.65
CA TRP A 53 25.54 -3.76 0.42
C TRP A 53 25.06 -2.74 1.45
N VAL A 54 24.54 -1.60 0.98
CA VAL A 54 23.98 -0.56 1.84
C VAL A 54 22.77 -1.09 2.60
N GLY A 55 21.88 -1.83 1.94
CA GLY A 55 20.73 -2.47 2.57
C GLY A 55 21.14 -3.47 3.67
N SER A 56 22.14 -4.32 3.40
CA SER A 56 22.69 -5.26 4.40
C SER A 56 23.34 -4.52 5.57
N LEU A 57 24.09 -3.44 5.32
CA LEU A 57 24.69 -2.63 6.38
C LEU A 57 23.61 -2.03 7.29
N PHE A 58 22.57 -1.41 6.72
CA PHE A 58 21.44 -0.90 7.52
C PHE A 58 20.71 -2.00 8.27
N GLY A 59 20.52 -3.17 7.65
CA GLY A 59 19.90 -4.33 8.32
C GLY A 59 20.71 -4.81 9.53
N VAL A 60 22.04 -4.86 9.41
CA VAL A 60 22.92 -5.20 10.53
C VAL A 60 22.88 -4.11 11.60
N LEU A 61 22.91 -2.82 11.23
CA LEU A 61 22.82 -1.71 12.20
C LEU A 61 21.52 -1.75 12.99
N LEU A 62 20.37 -1.98 12.32
CA LEU A 62 19.08 -2.14 12.99
C LEU A 62 19.05 -3.36 13.90
N LEU A 63 19.66 -4.47 13.48
CA LEU A 63 19.77 -5.67 14.32
C LEU A 63 20.64 -5.40 15.55
N LEU A 64 21.76 -4.69 15.41
CA LEU A 64 22.62 -4.30 16.52
C LEU A 64 21.88 -3.35 17.47
N GLU A 65 21.11 -2.40 16.95
CA GLU A 65 20.26 -1.52 17.76
C GLU A 65 19.25 -2.35 18.57
N LEU A 66 18.53 -3.28 17.95
CA LEU A 66 17.58 -4.15 18.65
C LEU A 66 18.24 -5.04 19.71
N VAL A 67 19.45 -5.53 19.46
CA VAL A 67 20.17 -6.42 20.41
C VAL A 67 20.77 -5.63 21.58
N PHE A 68 21.35 -4.46 21.32
CA PHE A 68 22.13 -3.72 22.32
C PHE A 68 21.35 -2.59 22.99
N TRP A 69 20.31 -2.07 22.35
CA TRP A 69 19.52 -0.92 22.81
C TRP A 69 18.13 -1.36 23.27
N THR A 70 18.08 -2.15 24.33
CA THR A 70 16.82 -2.44 25.04
C THR A 70 16.58 -1.38 26.12
N PRO A 71 15.59 -0.49 25.97
CA PRO A 71 15.25 0.48 27.00
C PRO A 71 14.90 -0.21 28.33
N LYS A 72 15.32 0.38 29.45
CA LYS A 72 15.11 -0.20 30.80
C LYS A 72 13.64 -0.51 31.11
N GLN A 73 12.70 0.27 30.56
CA GLN A 73 11.26 0.04 30.69
C GLN A 73 10.79 -1.25 29.99
N GLU A 74 11.46 -1.70 28.94
CA GLU A 74 11.10 -2.94 28.21
C GLU A 74 11.58 -4.18 28.97
N LYS A 75 12.75 -4.10 29.61
CA LYS A 75 13.25 -5.16 30.52
C LYS A 75 12.39 -5.35 31.78
N GLU A 76 11.80 -4.28 32.31
CA GLU A 76 10.89 -4.37 33.46
C GLU A 76 9.50 -4.89 33.06
N ALA A 77 9.12 -4.75 31.79
CA ALA A 77 7.80 -5.14 31.29
C ALA A 77 7.76 -6.59 30.75
N ASP A 78 8.85 -7.09 30.16
CA ASP A 78 9.00 -8.51 29.80
C ASP A 78 8.92 -9.44 31.02
N LEU A 79 9.38 -8.99 32.20
CA LEU A 79 9.27 -9.72 33.46
C LEU A 79 7.84 -9.77 34.03
N ALA A 80 6.94 -8.90 33.56
CA ALA A 80 5.54 -8.84 34.00
C ALA A 80 4.58 -9.56 33.03
N ASP A 81 5.01 -9.86 31.80
CA ASP A 81 4.17 -10.46 30.74
C ASP A 81 4.11 -12.01 30.75
N GLU A 82 4.94 -12.68 31.57
CA GLU A 82 4.84 -14.15 31.71
C GLU A 82 3.49 -14.59 32.34
N GLU A 83 2.72 -13.68 32.96
CA GLU A 83 1.45 -14.00 33.62
C GLU A 83 0.17 -13.66 32.82
N ASP A 84 0.23 -12.90 31.70
CA ASP A 84 -1.00 -12.36 31.04
C ASP A 84 -1.11 -12.67 29.52
N SER A 85 -0.35 -13.66 29.04
CA SER A 85 -0.14 -13.89 27.60
C SER A 85 -1.24 -14.64 26.83
N GLU A 86 -2.41 -14.94 27.42
CA GLU A 86 -3.43 -15.78 26.77
C GLU A 86 -4.60 -15.05 26.06
N GLU A 87 -4.83 -13.74 26.26
CA GLU A 87 -6.12 -13.14 25.84
C GLU A 87 -6.13 -12.33 24.53
N GLN A 88 -4.99 -11.95 23.94
CA GLN A 88 -5.00 -10.91 22.87
C GLN A 88 -4.52 -11.32 21.47
N THR A 89 -4.22 -12.59 21.20
CA THR A 89 -4.02 -13.06 19.83
C THR A 89 -5.36 -13.49 19.23
N PRO A 90 -5.90 -12.81 18.20
CA PRO A 90 -7.15 -13.23 17.57
C PRO A 90 -6.96 -14.65 17.01
N LYS A 91 -7.78 -15.58 17.48
CA LYS A 91 -7.69 -16.99 17.07
C LYS A 91 -8.09 -17.11 15.61
N ILE A 92 -7.45 -17.99 14.84
CA ILE A 92 -7.77 -18.24 13.41
C ILE A 92 -9.26 -18.52 13.19
N LYS A 93 -9.94 -19.10 14.19
CA LYS A 93 -11.39 -19.33 14.20
C LYS A 93 -12.20 -18.03 14.18
N ASP A 94 -11.77 -17.00 14.91
CA ASP A 94 -12.40 -15.67 14.91
C ASP A 94 -12.16 -14.99 13.55
N MET A 95 -10.97 -15.17 12.97
CA MET A 95 -10.64 -14.68 11.63
C MET A 95 -11.52 -15.33 10.54
N LEU A 96 -11.75 -16.64 10.61
CA LEU A 96 -12.67 -17.36 9.71
C LEU A 96 -14.13 -16.94 9.92
N GLY A 97 -14.50 -16.53 11.14
CA GLY A 97 -15.81 -15.96 11.45
C GLY A 97 -16.09 -14.66 10.68
N LEU A 98 -15.05 -13.84 10.45
CA LEU A 98 -15.16 -12.58 9.72
C LEU A 98 -15.55 -12.76 8.26
N LEU A 99 -15.18 -13.89 7.63
CA LEU A 99 -15.59 -14.22 6.26
C LEU A 99 -17.10 -14.45 6.12
N LYS A 100 -17.86 -14.54 7.21
CA LYS A 100 -19.34 -14.58 7.16
C LYS A 100 -19.97 -13.20 7.02
N ILE A 101 -19.21 -12.13 7.23
CA ILE A 101 -19.73 -10.76 7.16
C ILE A 101 -19.93 -10.37 5.70
N ARG A 102 -21.18 -10.13 5.30
CA ARG A 102 -21.52 -9.75 3.92
C ARG A 102 -20.85 -8.45 3.48
N ASP A 103 -20.76 -7.47 4.37
CA ASP A 103 -20.14 -6.18 4.09
C ASP A 103 -18.63 -6.30 3.81
N LEU A 104 -17.96 -7.30 4.39
CA LEU A 104 -16.55 -7.58 4.11
C LEU A 104 -16.35 -8.04 2.66
N TRP A 105 -17.23 -8.91 2.15
CA TRP A 105 -17.13 -9.40 0.76
C TRP A 105 -17.34 -8.31 -0.28
N LEU A 106 -18.21 -7.34 0.00
CA LEU A 106 -18.42 -6.18 -0.87
C LEU A 106 -17.11 -5.38 -1.04
N ILE A 107 -16.37 -5.20 0.06
CA ILE A 107 -15.07 -4.51 0.07
C ILE A 107 -13.98 -5.37 -0.58
N ILE A 108 -13.96 -6.68 -0.31
CA ILE A 108 -13.01 -7.63 -0.94
C ILE A 108 -13.16 -7.61 -2.46
N ILE A 109 -14.39 -7.66 -2.97
CA ILE A 109 -14.66 -7.59 -4.41
C ILE A 109 -14.15 -6.27 -4.97
N PHE A 110 -14.47 -5.16 -4.30
CA PHE A 110 -13.97 -3.83 -4.70
C PHE A 110 -12.43 -3.80 -4.76
N ILE A 111 -11.73 -4.27 -3.72
CA ILE A 111 -10.26 -4.31 -3.67
C ILE A 111 -9.70 -5.22 -4.76
N MET A 112 -10.31 -6.39 -4.98
CA MET A 112 -9.90 -7.32 -6.02
C MET A 112 -9.98 -6.72 -7.42
N PHE A 113 -11.00 -5.92 -7.73
CA PHE A 113 -11.16 -5.32 -9.05
C PHE A 113 -10.49 -3.95 -9.21
N THR A 114 -9.98 -3.37 -8.13
CA THR A 114 -9.22 -2.11 -8.15
C THR A 114 -7.74 -2.36 -7.89
N ASN A 115 -7.37 -2.51 -6.61
CA ASN A 115 -5.99 -2.63 -6.16
C ASN A 115 -5.25 -3.76 -6.87
N THR A 116 -5.88 -4.93 -7.02
CA THR A 116 -5.19 -6.07 -7.64
C THR A 116 -4.93 -5.88 -9.14
N PHE A 117 -5.92 -5.39 -9.89
CA PHE A 117 -5.72 -5.07 -11.31
C PHE A 117 -4.66 -4.00 -11.48
N TYR A 118 -4.67 -3.01 -10.59
CA TYR A 118 -3.70 -1.94 -10.55
C TYR A 118 -2.27 -2.44 -10.23
N THR A 119 -2.10 -3.33 -9.24
CA THR A 119 -0.79 -3.87 -8.87
C THR A 119 -0.23 -4.78 -9.94
N VAL A 120 -1.06 -5.59 -10.61
CA VAL A 120 -0.62 -6.38 -11.77
C VAL A 120 -0.15 -5.46 -12.90
N PHE A 121 -0.92 -4.42 -13.22
CA PHE A 121 -0.52 -3.41 -14.20
C PHE A 121 0.82 -2.76 -13.83
N ASP A 122 0.95 -2.24 -12.60
CA ASP A 122 2.10 -1.42 -12.20
C ASP A 122 3.36 -2.24 -11.96
N GLN A 123 3.26 -3.40 -11.30
CA GLN A 123 4.42 -4.16 -10.87
C GLN A 123 4.90 -5.12 -11.95
N GLN A 124 3.99 -5.69 -12.75
CA GLN A 124 4.34 -6.76 -13.69
C GLN A 124 4.42 -6.26 -15.13
N MET A 125 3.52 -5.36 -15.54
CA MET A 125 3.42 -4.94 -16.95
C MET A 125 4.14 -3.63 -17.23
N PHE A 126 4.00 -2.64 -16.34
CA PHE A 126 4.52 -1.30 -16.55
C PHE A 126 6.04 -1.23 -16.68
N PRO A 127 6.88 -1.96 -15.91
CA PRO A 127 8.34 -1.87 -16.03
C PRO A 127 8.79 -2.35 -17.41
N GLU A 128 8.23 -3.47 -17.87
CA GLU A 128 8.53 -4.04 -19.18
C GLU A 128 8.03 -3.10 -20.30
N PHE A 129 6.81 -2.56 -20.18
CA PHE A 129 6.28 -1.55 -21.10
C PHE A 129 7.19 -0.31 -21.19
N TYR A 130 7.61 0.24 -20.04
CA TYR A 130 8.43 1.44 -19.97
C TYR A 130 9.80 1.23 -20.62
N THR A 131 10.44 0.09 -20.36
CA THR A 131 11.77 -0.21 -20.92
C THR A 131 11.77 -0.35 -22.43
N ARG A 132 10.65 -0.80 -23.02
CA ARG A 132 10.44 -0.88 -24.48
C ARG A 132 10.29 0.49 -25.16
N LEU A 133 10.11 1.58 -24.41
CA LEU A 133 10.05 2.93 -24.96
C LEU A 133 11.44 3.52 -25.28
N PHE A 134 12.51 2.85 -24.87
CA PHE A 134 13.89 3.30 -25.06
C PHE A 134 14.61 2.47 -26.12
N ALA A 135 15.68 3.03 -26.69
CA ALA A 135 16.47 2.36 -27.72
C ALA A 135 17.16 1.09 -27.23
N THR A 136 17.49 1.01 -25.93
CA THR A 136 18.11 -0.16 -25.30
C THR A 136 17.42 -0.51 -23.99
N ALA A 137 17.34 -1.81 -23.69
CA ALA A 137 16.74 -2.30 -22.44
C ALA A 137 17.48 -1.78 -21.21
N GLU A 138 18.81 -1.69 -21.27
CA GLU A 138 19.64 -1.15 -20.17
C GLU A 138 19.31 0.30 -19.86
N LEU A 139 19.18 1.16 -20.88
CA LEU A 139 18.79 2.55 -20.69
C LEU A 139 17.37 2.66 -20.12
N GLY A 140 16.44 1.82 -20.59
CA GLY A 140 15.08 1.76 -20.07
C GLY A 140 15.02 1.35 -18.60
N GLN A 141 15.79 0.34 -18.19
CA GLN A 141 15.88 -0.11 -16.80
C GLN A 141 16.52 0.96 -15.91
N HIS A 142 17.57 1.62 -16.42
CA HIS A 142 18.22 2.73 -15.74
C HIS A 142 17.26 3.89 -15.48
N MET A 143 16.55 4.36 -16.51
CA MET A 143 15.56 5.43 -16.39
C MET A 143 14.39 5.02 -15.50
N TYR A 144 13.92 3.78 -15.59
CA TYR A 144 12.86 3.25 -14.73
C TYR A 144 13.28 3.25 -13.26
N GLY A 145 14.51 2.83 -12.95
CA GLY A 145 15.03 2.82 -11.58
C GLY A 145 15.04 4.20 -10.94
N ILE A 146 15.57 5.20 -11.65
CA ILE A 146 15.57 6.60 -11.20
C ILE A 146 14.13 7.10 -10.98
N LEU A 147 13.27 6.89 -11.97
CA LEU A 147 11.88 7.33 -11.92
C LEU A 147 11.12 6.67 -10.76
N ASN A 148 11.35 5.38 -10.52
CA ASN A 148 10.75 4.65 -9.41
C ASN A 148 11.18 5.23 -8.06
N SER A 149 12.46 5.53 -7.88
CA SER A 149 12.93 6.11 -6.62
C SER A 149 12.41 7.51 -6.35
N VAL A 150 12.34 8.36 -7.38
CA VAL A 150 11.71 9.69 -7.26
C VAL A 150 10.23 9.54 -6.92
N GLN A 151 9.53 8.61 -7.56
CA GLN A 151 8.13 8.32 -7.26
C GLN A 151 7.94 7.88 -5.80
N VAL A 152 8.75 6.94 -5.31
CA VAL A 152 8.66 6.45 -3.92
C VAL A 152 8.94 7.57 -2.91
N PHE A 153 9.90 8.45 -3.20
CA PHE A 153 10.17 9.61 -2.35
C PHE A 153 8.94 10.54 -2.29
N CYS A 154 8.34 10.86 -3.44
CA CYS A 154 7.11 11.65 -3.49
C CYS A 154 5.93 10.95 -2.79
N GLU A 155 5.86 9.62 -2.84
CA GLU A 155 4.82 8.83 -2.18
C GLU A 155 4.88 9.02 -0.67
N ALA A 156 6.08 9.00 -0.09
CA ALA A 156 6.26 9.21 1.35
C ALA A 156 5.82 10.63 1.79
N LEU A 157 6.05 11.66 0.96
CA LEU A 157 5.52 13.00 1.23
C LEU A 157 3.99 13.00 1.18
N MET A 158 3.40 12.35 0.18
CA MET A 158 1.95 12.24 0.03
C MET A 158 1.30 11.45 1.17
N MET A 159 1.96 10.44 1.75
CA MET A 159 1.50 9.74 2.96
C MET A 159 1.29 10.69 4.15
N SER A 160 2.02 11.81 4.21
CA SER A 160 1.84 12.82 5.26
C SER A 160 0.71 13.81 4.94
N LEU A 161 0.44 14.06 3.65
CA LEU A 161 -0.56 15.03 3.20
C LEU A 161 -1.97 14.43 3.11
N VAL A 162 -2.10 13.17 2.72
CA VAL A 162 -3.39 12.50 2.53
C VAL A 162 -4.25 12.48 3.81
N PRO A 163 -3.73 12.28 5.03
CA PRO A 163 -4.53 12.39 6.25
C PRO A 163 -5.23 13.76 6.38
N ILE A 164 -4.57 14.85 5.99
CA ILE A 164 -5.15 16.21 6.00
C ILE A 164 -6.25 16.32 4.94
N LEU A 165 -6.03 15.75 3.76
CA LEU A 165 -7.03 15.71 2.71
C LEU A 165 -8.26 14.91 3.15
N MET A 166 -8.08 13.74 3.75
CA MET A 166 -9.16 12.90 4.29
C MET A 166 -10.04 13.65 5.29
N LYS A 167 -9.44 14.51 6.14
CA LYS A 167 -10.21 15.38 7.06
C LYS A 167 -11.15 16.33 6.33
N LYS A 168 -10.75 16.83 5.16
CA LYS A 168 -11.54 17.78 4.36
C LYS A 168 -12.60 17.11 3.50
N ILE A 169 -12.23 16.06 2.76
CA ILE A 169 -13.12 15.45 1.76
C ILE A 169 -13.86 14.21 2.27
N GLY A 170 -13.38 13.58 3.34
CA GLY A 170 -13.91 12.33 3.87
C GLY A 170 -13.15 11.09 3.39
N VAL A 171 -13.36 9.97 4.09
CA VAL A 171 -12.65 8.70 3.84
C VAL A 171 -13.12 8.09 2.52
N ARG A 172 -14.44 7.97 2.32
CA ARG A 172 -15.01 7.44 1.08
C ARG A 172 -14.56 8.22 -0.15
N ASN A 173 -14.59 9.56 -0.08
CA ASN A 173 -14.25 10.40 -1.21
C ASN A 173 -12.74 10.35 -1.53
N ALA A 174 -11.89 10.26 -0.51
CA ALA A 174 -10.45 10.05 -0.73
C ALA A 174 -10.17 8.72 -1.43
N LEU A 175 -10.86 7.64 -1.03
CA LEU A 175 -10.73 6.33 -1.67
C LEU A 175 -11.17 6.35 -3.14
N LEU A 176 -12.32 6.99 -3.44
CA LEU A 176 -12.81 7.15 -4.81
C LEU A 176 -11.90 8.06 -5.66
N LEU A 177 -11.29 9.09 -5.06
CA LEU A 177 -10.28 9.91 -5.72
C LEU A 177 -9.06 9.07 -6.08
N GLY A 178 -8.57 8.21 -5.17
CA GLY A 178 -7.50 7.26 -5.45
C GLY A 178 -7.81 6.36 -6.65
N VAL A 179 -9.00 5.76 -6.69
CA VAL A 179 -9.45 4.92 -7.82
C VAL A 179 -9.55 5.73 -9.12
N THR A 180 -9.96 6.99 -9.05
CA THR A 180 -10.01 7.87 -10.22
C THR A 180 -8.60 8.13 -10.76
N VAL A 181 -7.63 8.38 -9.88
CA VAL A 181 -6.21 8.53 -10.28
C VAL A 181 -5.67 7.23 -10.86
N MET A 182 -6.00 6.06 -10.31
CA MET A 182 -5.66 4.75 -10.90
C MET A 182 -6.18 4.65 -12.34
N PHE A 183 -7.46 4.94 -12.56
CA PHE A 183 -8.10 4.89 -13.87
C PHE A 183 -7.40 5.82 -14.87
N VAL A 184 -7.21 7.10 -14.50
CA VAL A 184 -6.54 8.09 -15.35
C VAL A 184 -5.12 7.65 -15.68
N ARG A 185 -4.38 7.12 -14.71
CA ARG A 185 -3.01 6.65 -14.90
C ARG A 185 -2.94 5.49 -15.89
N ILE A 186 -3.72 4.43 -15.68
CA ILE A 186 -3.72 3.25 -16.57
C ILE A 186 -4.19 3.66 -17.97
N GLY A 187 -5.29 4.41 -18.05
CA GLY A 187 -5.85 4.88 -19.32
C GLY A 187 -4.87 5.76 -20.11
N ALA A 188 -4.19 6.69 -19.43
CA ALA A 188 -3.16 7.52 -20.06
C ALA A 188 -1.99 6.69 -20.58
N CYS A 189 -1.57 5.63 -19.88
CA CYS A 189 -0.53 4.72 -20.38
C CYS A 189 -0.97 3.95 -21.65
N GLY A 190 -2.27 3.74 -21.84
CA GLY A 190 -2.81 3.16 -23.07
C GLY A 190 -2.79 4.11 -24.28
N LEU A 191 -2.78 5.42 -24.04
CA LEU A 191 -2.88 6.47 -25.08
C LEU A 191 -1.52 7.04 -25.48
N PHE A 192 -0.63 7.27 -24.51
CA PHE A 192 0.67 7.90 -24.76
C PHE A 192 1.77 6.87 -25.05
N HIS A 193 2.70 7.23 -25.93
CA HIS A 193 3.83 6.38 -26.31
C HIS A 193 5.18 7.10 -26.16
N ASN A 194 5.17 8.31 -25.59
CA ASN A 194 6.38 9.11 -25.38
C ASN A 194 6.99 8.81 -23.99
N PRO A 195 8.30 8.51 -23.89
CA PRO A 195 8.96 8.21 -22.61
C PRO A 195 8.76 9.28 -21.54
N VAL A 196 8.80 10.57 -21.91
CA VAL A 196 8.63 11.69 -20.99
C VAL A 196 7.20 11.74 -20.47
N ALA A 197 6.21 11.62 -21.37
CA ALA A 197 4.81 11.60 -20.98
C ALA A 197 4.49 10.43 -20.04
N ILE A 198 4.97 9.22 -20.36
CA ILE A 198 4.81 8.04 -19.52
C ILE A 198 5.52 8.20 -18.18
N SER A 199 6.67 8.89 -18.14
CA SER A 199 7.36 9.19 -16.89
C SER A 199 6.53 10.09 -15.98
N CYS A 200 5.93 11.15 -16.54
CA CYS A 200 5.00 12.02 -15.81
C CYS A 200 3.76 11.24 -15.33
N ILE A 201 3.24 10.32 -16.14
CA ILE A 201 2.08 9.50 -15.76
C ILE A 201 2.46 8.51 -14.64
N LYS A 202 3.68 7.96 -14.62
CA LYS A 202 4.15 7.12 -13.50
C LYS A 202 4.15 7.89 -12.18
N MET A 203 4.43 9.20 -12.19
CA MET A 203 4.37 10.01 -10.97
C MET A 203 2.97 10.06 -10.33
N LEU A 204 1.89 9.81 -11.09
CA LEU A 204 0.56 9.69 -10.48
C LEU A 204 0.46 8.55 -9.45
N HIS A 205 1.33 7.53 -9.56
CA HIS A 205 1.42 6.45 -8.57
C HIS A 205 1.74 6.95 -7.16
N SER A 206 2.62 7.94 -7.02
CA SER A 206 2.96 8.49 -5.70
C SER A 206 1.78 9.16 -5.01
N ILE A 207 0.78 9.59 -5.78
CA ILE A 207 -0.44 10.22 -5.26
C ILE A 207 -1.50 9.16 -4.98
N GLU A 208 -1.61 8.17 -5.86
CA GLU A 208 -2.63 7.13 -5.78
C GLU A 208 -2.41 6.16 -4.61
N VAL A 209 -1.19 5.67 -4.36
CA VAL A 209 -0.94 4.69 -3.29
C VAL A 209 -1.40 5.23 -1.93
N PRO A 210 -1.04 6.46 -1.52
CA PRO A 210 -1.52 7.03 -0.26
C PRO A 210 -3.03 7.29 -0.26
N LEU A 211 -3.60 7.75 -1.38
CA LEU A 211 -5.04 7.97 -1.54
C LEU A 211 -5.88 6.70 -1.50
N PHE A 212 -5.30 5.54 -1.76
CA PHE A 212 -6.01 4.27 -1.66
C PHE A 212 -5.77 3.60 -0.30
N SER A 213 -4.51 3.45 0.09
CA SER A 213 -4.10 2.66 1.27
C SER A 213 -4.51 3.28 2.60
N LEU A 214 -4.40 4.61 2.77
CA LEU A 214 -4.78 5.27 4.03
C LEU A 214 -6.32 5.31 4.20
N PRO A 215 -7.12 5.68 3.17
CA PRO A 215 -8.56 5.63 3.28
C PRO A 215 -9.12 4.23 3.45
N ILE A 216 -8.59 3.20 2.78
CA ILE A 216 -9.13 1.84 2.97
C ILE A 216 -8.87 1.34 4.39
N PHE A 217 -7.70 1.62 4.97
CA PHE A 217 -7.42 1.31 6.37
C PHE A 217 -8.41 2.04 7.30
N ARG A 218 -8.60 3.35 7.10
CA ARG A 218 -9.55 4.12 7.90
C ARG A 218 -10.99 3.67 7.72
N TYR A 219 -11.38 3.24 6.53
CA TYR A 219 -12.69 2.69 6.23
C TYR A 219 -12.96 1.43 7.08
N PHE A 220 -11.97 0.54 7.19
CA PHE A 220 -12.07 -0.64 8.06
C PHE A 220 -12.21 -0.26 9.54
N THR A 221 -11.46 0.74 10.02
CA THR A 221 -11.56 1.19 11.42
C THR A 221 -12.83 1.97 11.74
N LEU A 222 -13.50 2.52 10.72
CA LEU A 222 -14.71 3.33 10.89
C LEU A 222 -15.97 2.46 10.87
N HIS A 223 -16.06 1.54 9.90
CA HIS A 223 -17.26 0.75 9.65
C HIS A 223 -17.26 -0.65 10.25
N PHE A 224 -16.17 -1.05 10.91
CA PHE A 224 -16.08 -2.32 11.60
C PHE A 224 -15.53 -2.12 13.01
N ASP A 225 -15.79 -3.10 13.88
CA ASP A 225 -15.28 -3.08 15.25
C ASP A 225 -13.76 -2.95 15.24
N THR A 226 -13.26 -1.95 15.97
CA THR A 226 -11.83 -1.66 16.13
C THR A 226 -11.02 -2.89 16.54
N LYS A 227 -11.60 -3.80 17.35
CA LYS A 227 -10.95 -5.06 17.79
C LYS A 227 -10.67 -6.03 16.64
N LEU A 228 -11.45 -5.95 15.57
CA LEU A 228 -11.37 -6.84 14.41
C LEU A 228 -10.81 -6.12 13.17
N SER A 229 -10.72 -4.79 13.19
CA SER A 229 -10.33 -3.94 12.07
C SER A 229 -8.96 -4.28 11.48
N ALA A 230 -7.94 -4.55 12.31
CA ALA A 230 -6.61 -4.95 11.86
C ALA A 230 -6.64 -6.30 11.11
N THR A 231 -7.39 -7.27 11.66
CA THR A 231 -7.60 -8.59 11.04
C THR A 231 -8.39 -8.47 9.74
N LEU A 232 -9.42 -7.63 9.71
CA LEU A 232 -10.23 -7.35 8.52
C LEU A 232 -9.42 -6.67 7.43
N TYR A 233 -8.54 -5.72 7.77
CA TYR A 233 -7.62 -5.12 6.83
C TYR A 233 -6.62 -6.15 6.29
N MET A 234 -6.05 -6.99 7.16
CA MET A 234 -5.11 -8.02 6.75
C MET A 234 -5.77 -9.04 5.79
N ILE A 235 -6.94 -9.58 6.13
CA ILE A 235 -7.62 -10.56 5.27
C ILE A 235 -8.24 -9.88 4.04
N GLY A 236 -9.01 -8.82 4.27
CA GLY A 236 -9.83 -8.17 3.27
C GLY A 236 -9.03 -7.35 2.26
N PHE A 237 -7.89 -6.77 2.66
CA PHE A 237 -7.02 -6.00 1.78
C PHE A 237 -5.74 -6.76 1.41
N GLN A 238 -4.90 -7.15 2.37
CA GLN A 238 -3.58 -7.74 2.06
C GLN A 238 -3.70 -9.12 1.40
N VAL A 239 -4.34 -10.08 2.08
CA VAL A 239 -4.47 -11.46 1.58
C VAL A 239 -5.28 -11.50 0.29
N ALA A 240 -6.43 -10.81 0.24
CA ALA A 240 -7.25 -10.73 -0.96
C ALA A 240 -6.50 -10.14 -2.16
N SER A 241 -5.71 -9.09 -1.95
CA SER A 241 -4.91 -8.49 -3.03
C SER A 241 -3.84 -9.44 -3.56
N GLN A 242 -3.14 -10.16 -2.67
CA GLN A 242 -2.09 -11.11 -3.07
C GLN A 242 -2.65 -12.33 -3.79
N VAL A 243 -3.74 -12.91 -3.27
CA VAL A 243 -4.44 -14.03 -3.93
C VAL A 243 -4.97 -13.58 -5.28
N GLY A 244 -5.61 -12.42 -5.33
CA GLY A 244 -6.06 -11.84 -6.58
C GLY A 244 -4.91 -11.62 -7.56
N GLN A 245 -3.76 -11.13 -7.09
CA GLN A 245 -2.61 -10.84 -7.95
C GLN A 245 -2.12 -12.14 -8.58
N PHE A 246 -1.94 -13.18 -7.78
CA PHE A 246 -1.59 -14.52 -8.27
C PHE A 246 -2.58 -15.04 -9.33
N LEU A 247 -3.89 -14.95 -9.06
CA LEU A 247 -4.93 -15.43 -9.96
C LEU A 247 -5.03 -14.62 -11.26
N LEU A 248 -4.84 -13.30 -11.20
CA LEU A 248 -5.03 -12.39 -12.34
C LEU A 248 -3.77 -12.19 -13.18
N SER A 249 -2.57 -12.49 -12.64
CA SER A 249 -1.30 -12.35 -13.36
C SER A 249 -1.29 -13.14 -14.66
N THR A 250 -1.66 -14.43 -14.62
CA THR A 250 -1.68 -15.32 -15.78
C THR A 250 -2.68 -14.87 -16.87
N PRO A 251 -3.98 -14.67 -16.58
CA PRO A 251 -4.93 -14.27 -17.60
C PRO A 251 -4.61 -12.89 -18.19
N LEU A 252 -4.19 -11.91 -17.37
CA LEU A 252 -3.79 -10.59 -17.87
C LEU A 252 -2.51 -10.67 -18.71
N GLY A 253 -1.55 -11.51 -18.34
CA GLY A 253 -0.37 -11.81 -19.16
C GLY A 253 -0.75 -12.39 -20.53
N THR A 254 -1.64 -13.39 -20.56
CA THR A 254 -2.10 -13.97 -21.85
C THR A 254 -2.92 -12.97 -22.69
N LEU A 255 -3.66 -12.07 -22.05
CA LEU A 255 -4.39 -11.02 -22.74
C LEU A 255 -3.40 -10.06 -23.41
N ARG A 256 -2.38 -9.61 -22.67
CA ARG A 256 -1.29 -8.78 -23.19
C ARG A 256 -0.61 -9.42 -24.39
N ASP A 257 -0.29 -10.71 -24.31
CA ASP A 257 0.41 -11.40 -25.39
C ASP A 257 -0.44 -11.51 -26.66
N LYS A 258 -1.78 -11.51 -26.54
CA LYS A 258 -2.71 -11.57 -27.68
C LYS A 258 -3.07 -10.22 -28.27
N VAL A 259 -3.31 -9.19 -27.45
CA VAL A 259 -3.87 -7.90 -27.91
C VAL A 259 -2.90 -6.71 -27.75
N GLY A 260 -1.74 -6.92 -27.14
CA GLY A 260 -0.72 -5.89 -26.89
C GLY A 260 -0.98 -4.99 -25.68
N TYR A 261 0.04 -4.24 -25.26
CA TYR A 261 0.01 -3.42 -24.03
C TYR A 261 -1.11 -2.37 -24.00
N SER A 262 -1.27 -1.57 -25.05
CA SER A 262 -2.27 -0.49 -25.07
C SER A 262 -3.69 -1.01 -24.84
N ASN A 263 -4.08 -2.08 -25.56
CA ASN A 263 -5.41 -2.67 -25.41
C ASN A 263 -5.60 -3.32 -24.04
N THR A 264 -4.57 -4.01 -23.51
CA THR A 264 -4.63 -4.56 -22.16
C THR A 264 -4.78 -3.45 -21.11
N PHE A 265 -4.08 -2.33 -21.25
CA PHE A 265 -4.24 -1.19 -20.34
C PHE A 265 -5.65 -0.60 -20.41
N HIS A 266 -6.25 -0.47 -21.58
CA HIS A 266 -7.65 -0.04 -21.69
C HIS A 266 -8.63 -1.01 -21.02
N VAL A 267 -8.41 -2.32 -21.13
CA VAL A 267 -9.23 -3.33 -20.43
C VAL A 267 -9.11 -3.16 -18.91
N ILE A 268 -7.89 -3.07 -18.40
CA ILE A 268 -7.64 -2.88 -16.96
C ILE A 268 -8.25 -1.56 -16.49
N ALA A 269 -8.06 -0.47 -17.23
CA ALA A 269 -8.65 0.83 -16.91
C ALA A 269 -10.18 0.76 -16.85
N LEU A 270 -10.82 0.11 -17.82
CA LEU A 270 -12.27 -0.08 -17.83
C LEU A 270 -12.74 -0.90 -16.62
N THR A 271 -12.02 -1.97 -16.27
CA THR A 271 -12.33 -2.77 -15.08
C THR A 271 -12.25 -1.93 -13.80
N VAL A 272 -11.18 -1.14 -13.64
CA VAL A 272 -11.01 -0.24 -12.49
C VAL A 272 -12.10 0.83 -12.46
N LEU A 273 -12.51 1.37 -13.62
CA LEU A 273 -13.61 2.34 -13.71
C LEU A 273 -14.95 1.73 -13.26
N ILE A 274 -15.28 0.53 -13.75
CA ILE A 274 -16.49 -0.20 -13.36
C ILE A 274 -16.46 -0.48 -11.84
N ALA A 275 -15.30 -0.90 -11.32
CA ALA A 275 -15.13 -1.12 -9.89
C ALA A 275 -15.27 0.17 -9.07
N GLY A 276 -14.81 1.31 -9.59
CA GLY A 276 -15.03 2.63 -8.99
C GLY A 276 -16.50 3.06 -8.97
N ILE A 277 -17.24 2.81 -10.06
CA ILE A 277 -18.70 3.05 -10.12
C ILE A 277 -19.41 2.14 -9.11
N TYR A 278 -19.06 0.86 -9.06
CA TYR A 278 -19.57 -0.08 -8.07
C TYR A 278 -19.29 0.42 -6.64
N ALA A 279 -18.07 0.84 -6.35
CA ALA A 279 -17.66 1.39 -5.06
C ALA A 279 -18.45 2.64 -4.69
N PHE A 280 -18.80 3.48 -5.66
CA PHE A 280 -19.62 4.66 -5.42
C PHE A 280 -21.01 4.30 -4.86
N PHE A 281 -21.60 3.17 -5.26
CA PHE A 281 -22.89 2.73 -4.74
C PHE A 281 -22.77 1.88 -3.47
N VAL A 282 -21.65 1.18 -3.30
CA VAL A 282 -21.50 0.14 -2.26
C VAL A 282 -20.74 0.64 -1.03
N LEU A 283 -19.79 1.57 -1.18
CA LEU A 283 -19.07 2.14 -0.05
C LEU A 283 -20.00 3.02 0.79
N LYS A 284 -20.04 2.71 2.08
CA LYS A 284 -20.78 3.49 3.07
C LYS A 284 -20.16 4.88 3.20
N LYS A 285 -21.00 5.87 3.49
CA LYS A 285 -20.53 7.23 3.77
C LYS A 285 -19.95 7.30 5.18
N ASP A 286 -19.08 8.28 5.42
CA ASP A 286 -18.40 8.45 6.71
C ASP A 286 -19.36 8.61 7.91
N ASP A 287 -20.62 9.00 7.68
CA ASP A 287 -21.69 9.20 8.68
C ASP A 287 -22.62 7.99 8.86
N GLN A 288 -22.43 6.92 8.08
CA GLN A 288 -23.29 5.74 8.08
C GLN A 288 -22.57 4.56 8.74
N ASP A 289 -23.25 3.84 9.64
CA ASP A 289 -22.73 2.61 10.25
C ASP A 289 -21.32 2.77 10.84
N VAL A 290 -21.15 3.76 11.73
CA VAL A 290 -19.92 4.01 12.48
C VAL A 290 -19.89 3.06 13.67
N TYR A 291 -19.19 1.94 13.53
CA TYR A 291 -19.03 0.93 14.57
C TYR A 291 -17.67 1.01 15.28
N GLY A 292 -16.73 1.81 14.75
CA GLY A 292 -15.42 2.05 15.35
C GLY A 292 -15.19 3.52 15.72
N ASP A 293 -13.98 4.05 15.50
CA ASP A 293 -13.63 5.42 15.91
C ASP A 293 -14.33 6.47 15.02
N PRO A 294 -15.16 7.37 15.60
CA PRO A 294 -15.87 8.39 14.82
C PRO A 294 -14.90 9.33 14.11
N PHE A 295 -15.11 9.52 12.80
CA PHE A 295 -14.34 10.50 12.04
C PHE A 295 -14.89 11.91 12.29
N ILE A 296 -14.37 12.59 13.32
CA ILE A 296 -14.77 13.97 13.64
C ILE A 296 -14.09 14.93 12.65
N ARG A 297 -14.89 15.57 11.80
CA ARG A 297 -14.46 16.68 10.95
C ARG A 297 -14.33 17.93 11.83
N SER A 298 -13.14 18.19 12.38
CA SER A 298 -12.79 19.50 12.96
C SER A 298 -11.82 20.24 12.06
#